data_AF-A0A7S0AUA4-F1
#
_entry.id   AF-A0A7S0AUA4-F1
#
_cell.length_a   1.000
_cell.length_b   1.000
_cell.length_c   1.000
_cell.angle_alpha   90.00
_cell.angle_beta   90.00
_cell.angle_gamma   90.00
#
_symmetry.space_group_name_H-M   'P 1'
#
loop_
_entity.id
_entity.type
_entity.pdbx_description
1 polymer ?
#
loop_
_entity_poly.entity_id
_entity_poly.type
_entity_poly.pdbx_seq_one_letter_code
_entity_poly.pdbx_strand_id
1 'polypeptide(L)'
;RGRWGLGGRSGGGEGRPAMEGTTSAAFMEAMESHWIDTPVGRVEAKLCMPAGEHPNALALLIHGMSPERDIVWEWGFVMEELRRRKIAAVYPTLHSCARTAPATGQPEDVAVALEAIVAWARERAWSSGGAAGPPLVVYGKSWGG
;
A
#
# COMPACT_ATOMS: atom_id res chain seq x y z
N ARG A 1 -5.93 41.57 -58.12
CA ARG A 1 -5.98 40.09 -58.08
C ARG A 1 -5.32 39.68 -56.76
N GLY A 2 -5.93 39.10 -55.73
CA GLY A 2 -7.26 38.62 -55.40
C GLY A 2 -7.09 37.97 -54.01
N ARG A 3 -7.98 38.30 -53.07
CA ARG A 3 -7.95 37.93 -51.64
C ARG A 3 -8.58 36.54 -51.44
N TRP A 4 -7.97 35.69 -50.62
CA TRP A 4 -8.57 34.53 -49.91
C TRP A 4 -7.72 34.30 -48.63
N GLY A 5 -8.19 34.11 -47.41
CA GLY A 5 -9.55 33.84 -46.90
C GLY A 5 -9.63 32.50 -46.15
N LEU A 6 -9.35 32.52 -44.83
CA LEU A 6 -9.94 31.77 -43.69
C LEU A 6 -10.19 30.24 -43.72
N GLY A 7 -9.94 29.62 -42.55
CA GLY A 7 -10.55 28.36 -42.05
C GLY A 7 -9.50 27.40 -41.48
N GLY A 8 -9.33 27.16 -40.18
CA GLY A 8 -10.35 26.91 -39.16
C GLY A 8 -10.55 25.39 -39.03
N ARG A 9 -9.85 24.75 -38.08
CA ARG A 9 -10.31 23.50 -37.43
C ARG A 9 -9.61 23.30 -36.09
N SER A 10 -10.32 23.76 -35.07
CA SER A 10 -10.40 23.20 -33.73
C SER A 10 -10.40 21.66 -33.76
N GLY A 11 -9.34 21.05 -33.26
CA GLY A 11 -9.35 19.69 -32.76
C GLY A 11 -9.31 19.77 -31.25
N GLY A 12 -10.49 19.74 -30.64
CA GLY A 12 -10.63 19.61 -29.19
C GLY A 12 -9.97 18.31 -28.75
N GLY A 13 -8.76 18.43 -28.21
CA GLY A 13 -8.25 17.40 -27.32
C GLY A 13 -9.14 17.46 -26.09
N GLU A 14 -10.08 16.52 -26.01
CA GLU A 14 -10.80 16.22 -24.79
C GLU A 14 -9.73 15.99 -23.72
N GLY A 15 -9.51 17.03 -22.91
CA GLY A 15 -8.73 16.93 -21.71
C GLY A 15 -9.39 15.85 -20.89
N ARG A 16 -8.73 14.69 -20.78
CA ARG A 16 -9.05 13.72 -19.73
C ARG A 16 -9.10 14.56 -18.45
N PRO A 17 -10.23 14.55 -17.71
CA PRO A 17 -10.28 15.30 -16.47
C PRO A 17 -9.09 14.84 -15.64
N ALA A 18 -8.25 15.80 -15.25
CA ALA A 18 -7.29 15.56 -14.19
C ALA A 18 -8.14 15.00 -13.04
N MET A 19 -7.88 13.76 -12.62
CA MET A 19 -8.53 13.25 -11.41
C MET A 19 -8.15 14.22 -10.30
N GLU A 20 -9.10 15.07 -9.92
CA GLU A 20 -9.02 15.93 -8.76
C GLU A 20 -8.63 15.05 -7.58
N GLY A 21 -7.53 15.45 -6.93
CA GLY A 21 -6.76 14.65 -6.00
C GLY A 21 -7.62 13.95 -4.96
N THR A 22 -7.79 12.63 -5.13
CA THR A 22 -8.17 11.77 -4.02
C THR A 22 -7.09 11.95 -2.96
N THR A 23 -7.47 12.43 -1.78
CA THR A 23 -6.50 12.61 -0.68
C THR A 23 -5.87 11.26 -0.35
N SER A 24 -4.62 11.28 0.12
CA SER A 24 -3.90 10.06 0.53
C SER A 24 -4.71 9.18 1.50
N ALA A 25 -5.49 9.81 2.38
CA ALA A 25 -6.41 9.12 3.29
C ALA A 25 -7.55 8.41 2.54
N ALA A 26 -8.24 9.10 1.62
CA ALA A 26 -9.34 8.53 0.85
C ALA A 26 -8.89 7.36 -0.06
N PHE A 27 -7.66 7.41 -0.59
CA PHE A 27 -7.09 6.28 -1.31
C PHE A 27 -6.93 5.04 -0.42
N MET A 28 -6.35 5.22 0.77
CA MET A 28 -6.15 4.10 1.70
C MET A 28 -7.48 3.57 2.26
N GLU A 29 -8.46 4.43 2.51
CA GLU A 29 -9.81 4.01 2.92
C GLU A 29 -10.48 3.13 1.87
N ALA A 30 -10.36 3.49 0.59
CA ALA A 30 -10.94 2.74 -0.52
C ALA A 30 -10.27 1.37 -0.77
N MET A 31 -9.06 1.14 -0.24
CA MET A 31 -8.39 -0.15 -0.38
C MET A 31 -9.06 -1.24 0.46
N GLU A 32 -9.14 -2.46 -0.09
CA GLU A 32 -9.68 -3.62 0.62
C GLU A 32 -8.82 -3.98 1.84
N SER A 33 -9.50 -4.18 2.97
CA SER A 33 -8.91 -4.75 4.18
C SER A 33 -8.98 -6.27 4.16
N HIS A 34 -7.90 -6.91 4.58
CA HIS A 34 -7.81 -8.35 4.73
C HIS A 34 -7.47 -8.71 6.18
N TRP A 35 -8.18 -9.69 6.74
CA TRP A 35 -7.84 -10.27 8.02
C TRP A 35 -6.90 -11.45 7.83
N ILE A 36 -5.71 -11.36 8.40
CA ILE A 36 -4.64 -12.35 8.28
C ILE A 36 -4.52 -13.09 9.60
N ASP A 37 -4.61 -14.42 9.56
CA ASP A 37 -4.36 -15.26 10.73
C ASP A 37 -2.85 -15.38 10.94
N THR A 38 -2.35 -14.93 12.09
CA THR A 38 -0.94 -15.05 12.49
C THR A 38 -0.81 -15.94 13.73
N PRO A 39 0.39 -16.44 14.06
CA PRO A 39 0.60 -17.25 15.27
C PRO A 39 0.25 -16.53 16.59
N VAL A 40 0.14 -15.19 16.59
CA VAL A 40 -0.16 -14.39 17.79
C VAL A 40 -1.59 -13.83 17.80
N GLY A 41 -2.36 -14.04 16.73
CA GLY A 41 -3.74 -13.56 16.60
C GLY A 41 -4.05 -13.05 15.20
N ARG A 42 -5.27 -12.52 15.01
CA ARG A 42 -5.70 -11.98 13.72
C ARG A 42 -5.27 -10.53 13.58
N VAL A 43 -4.59 -10.22 12.48
CA VAL A 43 -4.15 -8.86 12.16
C VAL A 43 -4.83 -8.42 10.87
N GLU A 44 -5.47 -7.25 10.90
CA GLU A 44 -5.96 -6.58 9.69
C GLU A 44 -4.78 -5.98 8.93
N ALA A 45 -4.76 -6.14 7.61
CA ALA A 45 -3.79 -5.47 6.74
C ALA A 45 -4.42 -5.09 5.40
N LYS A 46 -3.81 -4.11 4.72
CA LYS A 46 -4.12 -3.78 3.33
C LYS A 46 -2.95 -4.10 2.44
N LEU A 47 -3.24 -4.55 1.21
CA LEU A 47 -2.24 -4.86 0.19
C LEU A 47 -2.48 -3.98 -1.04
N CYS A 48 -1.51 -3.13 -1.38
CA CYS A 48 -1.50 -2.33 -2.59
C CYS A 48 -0.70 -3.06 -3.66
N MET A 49 -1.32 -3.33 -4.81
CA MET A 49 -0.67 -3.93 -5.97
C MET A 49 -0.34 -2.89 -7.03
N PRO A 50 0.78 -3.03 -7.77
CA PRO A 50 1.02 -2.24 -8.96
C PRO A 50 -0.05 -2.53 -10.03
N ALA A 51 -0.37 -1.52 -10.84
CA ALA A 51 -1.48 -1.62 -11.78
C ALA A 51 -1.14 -2.58 -12.94
N GLY A 52 -1.85 -3.72 -13.01
CA GLY A 52 -1.81 -4.62 -14.16
C GLY A 52 -0.47 -5.35 -14.39
N GLU A 53 0.43 -5.33 -13.41
CA GLU A 53 1.78 -5.85 -13.55
C GLU A 53 2.18 -6.71 -12.35
N HIS A 54 3.13 -7.62 -12.57
CA HIS A 54 3.78 -8.35 -11.47
C HIS A 54 4.70 -7.41 -10.70
N PRO A 55 4.56 -7.33 -9.36
CA PRO A 55 5.45 -6.51 -8.56
C PRO A 55 6.90 -7.03 -8.63
N ASN A 56 7.87 -6.13 -8.52
CA ASN A 56 9.31 -6.48 -8.52
C ASN A 56 9.92 -6.50 -7.10
N ALA A 57 9.19 -5.98 -6.12
CA ALA A 57 9.56 -5.94 -4.70
C ALA A 57 8.30 -5.85 -3.84
N LEU A 58 8.45 -6.15 -2.54
CA LEU A 58 7.44 -5.94 -1.52
C LEU A 58 7.95 -4.90 -0.51
N ALA A 59 7.13 -3.91 -0.19
CA ALA A 59 7.33 -3.01 0.94
C ALA A 59 6.42 -3.43 2.10
N LEU A 60 7.00 -3.67 3.26
CA LEU A 60 6.28 -3.76 4.53
C LEU A 60 6.40 -2.40 5.22
N LEU A 61 5.27 -1.71 5.38
CA LEU A 61 5.20 -0.42 6.06
C LEU A 61 4.63 -0.62 7.45
N ILE A 62 5.27 -0.11 8.50
CA ILE A 62 4.88 -0.34 9.89
C ILE A 62 4.64 1.01 10.55
N HIS A 63 3.43 1.24 11.02
CA HIS A 63 3.05 2.51 11.65
C HIS A 63 3.75 2.71 13.00
N GLY A 64 3.83 3.97 13.41
CA GLY A 64 4.29 4.32 14.75
C GLY A 64 3.23 4.10 15.82
N MET A 65 3.63 4.35 17.07
CA MET A 65 2.69 4.35 18.19
C MET A 65 1.66 5.48 18.00
N SER A 66 0.38 5.12 18.05
CA SER A 66 -0.74 6.05 17.93
C SER A 66 -1.82 5.67 18.94
N PRO A 67 -2.41 6.63 19.67
CA PRO A 67 -3.59 6.36 20.48
C PRO A 67 -4.85 6.16 19.62
N GLU A 68 -4.84 6.66 18.37
CA GLU A 68 -5.96 6.56 17.43
C GLU A 68 -5.77 5.36 16.51
N ARG A 69 -6.84 4.56 16.35
CA ARG A 69 -6.85 3.38 15.47
C ARG A 69 -6.82 3.73 13.98
N ASP A 70 -7.22 4.96 13.63
CA ASP A 70 -7.41 5.39 12.24
C ASP A 70 -6.15 6.04 11.63
N ILE A 71 -5.22 6.55 12.46
CA ILE A 71 -3.92 7.14 12.04
C ILE A 71 -3.02 6.13 11.29
N VAL A 72 -3.38 4.86 11.41
CA VAL A 72 -2.77 3.71 10.76
C VAL A 72 -2.68 3.96 9.23
N TRP A 73 -3.63 4.63 8.57
CA TRP A 73 -3.58 4.80 7.11
C TRP A 73 -2.71 5.96 6.56
N GLU A 74 -1.72 6.42 7.33
CA GLU A 74 -0.86 7.54 6.96
C GLU A 74 0.02 7.31 5.73
N TRP A 75 0.15 6.07 5.24
CA TRP A 75 1.02 5.72 4.12
C TRP A 75 0.50 6.10 2.74
N GLY A 76 -0.72 6.62 2.65
CA GLY A 76 -1.33 6.94 1.36
C GLY A 76 -0.50 7.88 0.49
N PHE A 77 0.37 8.72 1.07
CA PHE A 77 1.23 9.63 0.31
C PHE A 77 2.39 8.92 -0.41
N VAL A 78 2.85 7.76 0.08
CA VAL A 78 3.90 6.97 -0.60
C VAL A 78 3.34 5.88 -1.50
N MET A 79 2.08 5.47 -1.32
CA MET A 79 1.47 4.37 -2.07
C MET A 79 1.57 4.55 -3.59
N GLU A 80 1.21 5.72 -4.11
CA GLU A 80 1.22 5.97 -5.55
C GLU A 80 2.64 5.87 -6.13
N GLU A 81 3.65 6.34 -5.39
CA GLU A 81 5.04 6.26 -5.82
C GLU A 81 5.58 4.82 -5.78
N LEU A 82 5.22 4.04 -4.76
CA LEU A 82 5.54 2.60 -4.70
C LEU A 82 4.89 1.86 -5.87
N ARG A 83 3.61 2.14 -6.13
CA ARG A 83 2.84 1.56 -7.22
C ARG A 83 3.47 1.84 -8.59
N ARG A 84 3.86 3.10 -8.85
CA ARG A 84 4.57 3.53 -10.08
C ARG A 84 5.92 2.84 -10.26
N ARG A 85 6.60 2.50 -9.15
CA ARG A 85 7.88 1.79 -9.14
C ARG A 85 7.74 0.27 -9.22
N LYS A 86 6.50 -0.23 -9.39
CA LYS A 86 6.15 -1.66 -9.44
C LYS A 86 6.42 -2.39 -8.12
N ILE A 87 6.31 -1.68 -7.00
CA ILE A 87 6.49 -2.22 -5.66
C ILE A 87 5.11 -2.50 -5.08
N ALA A 88 4.84 -3.75 -4.69
CA ALA A 88 3.68 -4.05 -3.87
C ALA A 88 3.92 -3.54 -2.45
N ALA A 89 2.88 -3.05 -1.78
CA ALA A 89 3.00 -2.57 -0.41
C ALA A 89 1.98 -3.26 0.47
N VAL A 90 2.44 -3.92 1.54
CA VAL A 90 1.58 -4.43 2.60
C VAL A 90 1.69 -3.53 3.81
N TYR A 91 0.54 -3.25 4.40
CA TYR A 91 0.43 -2.33 5.52
C TYR A 91 -0.51 -2.89 6.60
N PRO A 92 0.03 -3.38 7.73
CA PRO A 92 -0.76 -3.99 8.79
C PRO A 92 -1.19 -2.99 9.87
N THR A 93 -2.39 -3.21 10.40
CA THR A 93 -2.93 -2.54 11.58
C THR A 93 -2.54 -3.31 12.82
N LEU A 94 -1.38 -3.03 13.42
CA LEU A 94 -0.91 -3.79 14.60
C LEU A 94 -1.81 -3.62 15.83
N HIS A 95 -2.64 -2.56 15.87
CA HIS A 95 -3.67 -2.36 16.88
C HIS A 95 -4.83 -3.36 16.82
N SER A 96 -4.98 -4.08 15.71
CA SER A 96 -6.08 -5.05 15.53
C SER A 96 -5.87 -6.34 16.33
N CYS A 97 -4.66 -6.59 16.85
CA CYS A 97 -4.34 -7.67 17.75
C CYS A 97 -3.67 -7.14 19.03
N ALA A 98 -4.18 -7.53 20.20
CA ALA A 98 -3.67 -7.07 21.49
C ALA A 98 -2.17 -7.41 21.71
N ARG A 99 -1.69 -8.51 21.14
CA ARG A 99 -0.29 -8.95 21.24
C ARG A 99 0.66 -8.23 20.29
N THR A 100 0.14 -7.51 19.31
CA THR A 100 0.94 -6.72 18.38
C THR A 100 0.77 -5.22 18.58
N ALA A 101 -0.23 -4.78 19.35
CA ALA A 101 -0.52 -3.37 19.56
C ALA A 101 0.65 -2.64 20.27
N PRO A 102 1.05 -1.43 19.83
CA PRO A 102 2.22 -0.73 20.36
C PRO A 102 2.32 -0.57 21.88
N ALA A 103 1.18 -0.47 22.57
CA ALA A 103 1.15 -0.26 24.02
C ALA A 103 1.31 -1.55 24.84
N THR A 104 1.06 -2.72 24.24
CA THR A 104 0.92 -3.99 24.97
C THR A 104 1.71 -5.15 24.34
N GLY A 105 2.06 -5.04 23.07
CA GLY A 105 2.75 -6.07 22.32
C GLY A 105 4.22 -6.21 22.72
N GLN A 106 4.70 -7.45 22.68
CA GLN A 106 6.12 -7.73 22.83
C GLN A 106 6.80 -7.72 21.45
N PRO A 107 8.06 -7.25 21.34
CA PRO A 107 8.76 -7.19 20.06
C PRO A 107 8.78 -8.54 19.30
N GLU A 108 8.90 -9.65 20.02
CA GLU A 108 8.93 -11.00 19.44
C GLU A 108 7.59 -11.37 18.82
N ASP A 109 6.48 -11.04 19.49
CA ASP A 109 5.14 -11.28 18.98
C ASP A 109 4.86 -10.45 17.72
N VAL A 110 5.34 -9.20 17.70
CA VAL A 110 5.25 -8.31 16.54
C VAL A 110 6.05 -8.89 15.37
N ALA A 111 7.30 -9.31 15.59
CA ALA A 111 8.13 -9.91 14.55
C ALA A 111 7.46 -11.15 13.93
N VAL A 112 6.94 -12.06 14.76
CA VAL A 112 6.23 -13.27 14.31
C VAL A 112 4.99 -12.93 13.49
N ALA A 113 4.22 -11.92 13.91
CA ALA A 113 3.06 -11.46 13.13
C ALA A 113 3.48 -10.88 11.77
N LEU A 114 4.51 -10.04 11.74
CA LEU A 114 5.01 -9.40 10.53
C LEU A 114 5.55 -10.43 9.52
N GLU A 115 6.26 -11.46 9.98
CA GLU A 115 6.71 -12.56 9.12
C GLU A 115 5.53 -13.28 8.45
N ALA A 116 4.49 -13.60 9.22
CA ALA A 116 3.28 -14.24 8.68
C ALA A 116 2.55 -13.34 7.66
N ILE A 117 2.49 -12.03 7.93
CA ILE A 117 1.87 -11.04 7.03
C ILE A 117 2.67 -10.90 5.73
N VAL A 118 4.01 -10.89 5.80
CA VAL A 118 4.88 -10.87 4.62
C VAL A 118 4.70 -12.14 3.80
N ALA A 119 4.63 -13.32 4.44
CA ALA A 119 4.37 -14.57 3.75
C ALA A 119 3.03 -14.53 3.00
N TRP A 120 1.96 -14.13 3.69
CA TRP A 120 0.63 -13.93 3.10
C TRP A 120 0.66 -12.95 1.91
N ALA A 121 1.33 -11.80 2.06
CA ALA A 121 1.41 -10.80 1.01
C ALA A 121 2.16 -11.33 -0.23
N ARG A 122 3.22 -12.12 0.00
CA ARG A 122 3.99 -12.75 -1.08
C ARG A 122 3.17 -13.77 -1.85
N GLU A 123 2.43 -14.63 -1.17
CA GLU A 123 1.54 -15.61 -1.81
C GLU A 123 0.49 -14.94 -2.70
N ARG A 124 -0.06 -13.81 -2.26
CA ARG A 124 -1.03 -13.03 -3.04
C ARG A 124 -0.40 -12.31 -4.23
N ALA A 125 0.80 -11.76 -4.05
CA ALA A 125 1.43 -10.91 -5.06
C ALA A 125 2.22 -11.70 -6.12
N TRP A 126 2.73 -12.88 -5.79
CA TRP A 126 3.48 -13.75 -6.69
C TRP A 126 2.92 -15.17 -6.65
N SER A 127 1.96 -15.44 -7.53
CA SER A 127 1.24 -16.71 -7.64
C SER A 127 2.12 -17.92 -8.03
N SER A 128 3.44 -17.76 -8.19
CA SER A 128 4.36 -18.76 -8.75
C SER A 128 5.68 -18.88 -7.98
N GLY A 129 5.62 -19.50 -6.79
CA GLY A 129 6.47 -20.63 -6.39
C GLY A 129 8.02 -20.57 -6.47
N GLY A 130 8.65 -19.40 -6.59
CA GLY A 130 10.11 -19.27 -6.48
C GLY A 130 10.57 -19.19 -5.02
N ALA A 131 11.51 -20.05 -4.60
CA ALA A 131 12.03 -20.09 -3.23
C ALA A 131 12.71 -18.78 -2.75
N ALA A 132 13.19 -17.96 -3.68
CA ALA A 132 13.62 -16.60 -3.41
C ALA A 132 12.50 -15.65 -3.84
N GLY A 133 11.61 -15.33 -2.90
CA GLY A 133 10.66 -14.24 -3.09
C GLY A 133 11.39 -12.95 -3.45
N PRO A 134 10.72 -12.00 -4.11
CA PRO A 134 11.33 -10.73 -4.49
C PRO A 134 11.82 -9.94 -3.28
N PRO A 135 12.71 -8.95 -3.49
CA PRO A 135 13.26 -8.12 -2.44
C PRO A 135 12.19 -7.56 -1.52
N LEU A 136 12.46 -7.63 -0.21
CA LEU A 136 11.63 -7.04 0.83
C LEU A 136 12.29 -5.75 1.31
N VAL A 137 11.53 -4.66 1.32
CA VAL A 137 11.89 -3.42 2.00
C VAL A 137 11.02 -3.32 3.24
N VAL A 138 11.63 -3.12 4.41
CA VAL A 138 10.91 -2.88 5.66
C VAL A 138 11.11 -1.42 6.05
N TYR A 139 10.02 -0.72 6.29
CA TYR A 139 10.04 0.65 6.78
C TYR A 139 9.13 0.78 8.00
N GLY A 140 9.76 1.04 9.14
CA GLY A 140 9.06 1.33 10.39
C GLY A 140 9.16 2.80 10.74
N LYS A 141 8.04 3.39 11.15
CA LYS A 141 8.00 4.75 11.68
C LYS A 141 8.02 4.73 13.20
N SER A 142 8.94 5.47 13.82
CA SER A 142 8.99 5.61 15.29
C SER A 142 9.02 4.23 15.97
N TRP A 143 8.10 3.92 16.89
CA TRP A 143 7.95 2.60 17.51
C TRP A 143 7.91 1.41 16.54
N GLY A 144 7.41 1.62 15.31
CA GLY A 144 7.34 0.56 14.30
C GLY A 144 8.69 0.19 13.67
N GLY A 145 9.76 0.97 13.90
CA GLY A 145 11.12 0.68 13.44
C GLY A 145 11.96 0.03 14.52
#